data_AF-A0A7W6T651-F1
#
_entry.id   AF-A0A7W6T651-F1
#
_cell.length_a   1.000
_cell.length_b   1.000
_cell.length_c   1.000
_cell.angle_alpha   90.00
_cell.angle_beta   90.00
_cell.angle_gamma   90.00
#
_symmetry.space_group_name_H-M   'P 1'
#
loop_
_entity.id
_entity.type
_entity.pdbx_description
1 polymer ?
#
loop_
_entity_poly.entity_id
_entity_poly.type
_entity_poly.pdbx_seq_one_letter_code
_entity_poly.pdbx_strand_id
1 'polypeptide(L)'
;MSRKPPCDDLFDQFFKTVLLHSESPRKFRVFRAEILAEINPRTPIERLLTRQLINAIWDSERLQSLAAGIINNAKVAALQNLIEPTSLIGGVDTDPQAKSFYSDDAVRPFVLERLRQLGLSEDDVETEAYRLRAEELQSLNRLLISAQSNWIKKLRAIQAYRVQASLPEKSEDETRARGSKAPKSVDEQPEELDG
;
A
#
# COMPACT_ATOMS: atom_id res chain seq x y z
N MET A 1 23.75 -27.15 4.58
CA MET A 1 22.88 -26.98 3.39
C MET A 1 21.45 -26.76 3.88
N SER A 2 20.98 -25.51 3.96
CA SER A 2 19.60 -25.23 4.38
C SER A 2 18.64 -25.71 3.29
N ARG A 3 17.76 -26.65 3.63
CA ARG A 3 16.69 -27.08 2.74
C ARG A 3 15.82 -25.87 2.44
N LYS A 4 15.79 -25.47 1.17
CA LYS A 4 14.84 -24.48 0.64
C LYS A 4 13.44 -24.94 1.09
N PRO A 5 12.69 -24.15 1.87
CA PRO A 5 11.37 -24.58 2.30
C PRO A 5 10.55 -24.95 1.05
N PRO A 6 9.84 -26.08 1.06
CA PRO A 6 9.01 -26.45 -0.07
C PRO A 6 8.07 -25.28 -0.32
N CYS A 7 8.13 -24.76 -1.55
CA CYS A 7 7.13 -23.84 -2.03
C CYS A 7 5.86 -24.69 -2.09
N ASP A 8 5.08 -24.72 -1.01
CA ASP A 8 3.78 -25.38 -0.98
C ASP A 8 2.85 -24.55 -1.87
N ASP A 9 2.98 -24.74 -3.17
CA ASP A 9 2.20 -24.08 -4.23
C ASP A 9 0.69 -24.29 -4.01
N LEU A 10 0.28 -25.33 -3.27
CA LEU A 10 -1.12 -25.63 -2.99
C LEU A 10 -1.83 -24.53 -2.18
N PHE A 11 -1.17 -23.91 -1.20
CA PHE A 11 -1.82 -22.83 -0.43
C PHE A 11 -2.00 -21.56 -1.28
N ASP A 12 -1.07 -21.32 -2.19
CA ASP A 12 -1.11 -20.16 -3.09
C ASP A 12 -2.10 -20.33 -4.24
N GLN A 13 -2.39 -21.56 -4.66
CA GLN A 13 -3.40 -21.87 -5.67
C GLN A 13 -4.81 -21.40 -5.28
N PHE A 14 -5.14 -21.34 -3.99
CA PHE A 14 -6.43 -20.84 -3.52
C PHE A 14 -6.63 -19.35 -3.81
N PHE A 15 -5.56 -18.61 -4.09
CA PHE A 15 -5.64 -17.18 -4.20
C PHE A 15 -4.99 -16.67 -5.49
N LYS A 16 -5.83 -16.33 -6.46
CA LYS A 16 -5.38 -15.72 -7.72
C LYS A 16 -4.67 -14.40 -7.46
N THR A 17 -3.53 -14.18 -8.11
CA THR A 17 -2.88 -12.87 -8.15
C THR A 17 -3.66 -11.97 -9.13
N VAL A 18 -3.99 -10.77 -8.70
CA VAL A 18 -4.67 -9.77 -9.54
C VAL A 18 -3.63 -8.75 -9.99
N LEU A 19 -3.13 -8.93 -11.21
CA LEU A 19 -2.24 -7.99 -11.89
C LEU A 19 -3.02 -7.24 -12.97
N LEU A 20 -2.66 -5.98 -13.19
CA LEU A 20 -3.13 -5.23 -14.35
C LEU A 20 -2.44 -5.74 -15.62
N HIS A 21 -3.04 -5.48 -16.78
CA HIS A 21 -2.48 -5.91 -18.07
C HIS A 21 -1.10 -5.29 -18.34
N SER A 22 -0.86 -4.06 -17.88
CA SER A 22 0.42 -3.35 -18.01
C SER A 22 1.49 -3.83 -17.02
N GLU A 23 1.13 -4.64 -16.03
CA GLU A 23 2.05 -5.08 -14.99
C GLU A 23 2.81 -6.34 -15.42
N SER A 24 4.11 -6.39 -15.10
CA SER A 24 4.94 -7.54 -15.44
C SER A 24 4.73 -8.68 -14.42
N PRO A 25 4.21 -9.85 -14.83
CA PRO A 25 4.08 -11.00 -13.94
C PRO A 25 5.45 -11.51 -13.45
N ARG A 26 6.51 -11.26 -14.23
CA ARG A 26 7.88 -11.60 -13.83
C ARG A 26 8.36 -10.73 -12.68
N LYS A 27 8.21 -9.41 -12.77
CA LYS A 27 8.60 -8.49 -11.69
C LYS A 27 7.85 -8.80 -10.40
N PHE A 28 6.53 -9.00 -10.49
CA PHE A 28 5.73 -9.37 -9.33
C PHE A 28 6.20 -10.68 -8.68
N ARG A 29 6.51 -11.72 -9.48
CA ARG A 29 7.01 -12.99 -8.95
C ARG A 29 8.34 -12.86 -8.21
N VAL A 30 9.27 -12.07 -8.75
CA VAL A 30 10.57 -11.82 -8.11
C VAL A 30 10.36 -11.08 -6.78
N PHE A 31 9.63 -9.97 -6.81
CA PHE A 31 9.27 -9.20 -5.62
C PHE A 31 8.61 -10.07 -4.53
N ARG A 32 7.60 -10.85 -4.93
CA ARG A 32 6.90 -11.78 -4.05
C ARG A 32 7.86 -12.79 -3.41
N ALA A 33 8.77 -13.36 -4.20
CA ALA A 33 9.72 -14.36 -3.71
C ALA A 33 10.70 -13.77 -2.69
N GLU A 34 11.16 -12.54 -2.90
CA GLU A 34 12.05 -11.83 -1.96
C GLU A 34 11.35 -11.57 -0.62
N ILE A 35 10.12 -11.04 -0.64
CA ILE A 35 9.36 -10.79 0.59
C ILE A 35 9.03 -12.10 1.33
N LEU A 36 8.69 -13.18 0.60
CA LEU A 36 8.46 -14.48 1.21
C LEU A 36 9.72 -15.07 1.86
N ALA A 37 10.88 -14.88 1.23
CA ALA A 37 12.16 -15.33 1.77
C ALA A 37 12.54 -14.55 3.02
N GLU A 38 12.33 -13.23 3.02
CA GLU A 38 12.62 -12.35 4.15
C GLU A 38 11.70 -12.64 5.35
N ILE A 39 10.38 -12.67 5.10
CA ILE A 39 9.42 -12.92 6.18
C ILE A 39 9.52 -14.37 6.67
N ASN A 40 9.74 -15.33 5.76
CA ASN A 40 9.80 -16.77 6.04
C ASN A 40 8.60 -17.26 6.89
N PRO A 41 7.36 -17.20 6.35
CA PRO A 41 6.15 -17.50 7.11
C PRO A 41 6.09 -18.96 7.55
N ARG A 42 5.88 -19.18 8.86
CA ARG A 42 5.94 -20.52 9.50
C ARG A 42 4.61 -21.25 9.55
N THR A 43 3.51 -20.50 9.60
CA THR A 43 2.15 -21.03 9.75
C THR A 43 1.25 -20.59 8.60
N PRO A 44 0.11 -21.27 8.34
CA PRO A 44 -0.87 -20.83 7.34
C PRO A 44 -1.37 -19.40 7.57
N ILE A 45 -1.50 -18.99 8.84
CA ILE A 45 -1.90 -17.63 9.21
C ILE A 45 -0.81 -16.62 8.80
N GLU A 46 0.46 -16.92 9.09
CA GLU A 46 1.57 -16.07 8.64
C GLU A 46 1.64 -16.01 7.10
N ARG A 47 1.40 -17.13 6.40
CA ARG A 47 1.38 -17.16 4.93
C ARG A 47 0.28 -16.24 4.38
N LEU A 48 -0.92 -16.28 4.95
CA LEU A 48 -2.03 -15.39 4.59
C LEU A 48 -1.68 -13.92 4.84
N LEU A 49 -1.14 -13.58 6.02
CA LEU A 49 -0.74 -12.21 6.35
C LEU A 49 0.39 -11.71 5.44
N THR A 50 1.36 -12.55 5.14
CA THR A 50 2.49 -12.22 4.24
C THR A 50 1.98 -11.97 2.82
N ARG A 51 1.03 -12.77 2.33
CA ARG A 51 0.38 -12.52 1.04
C ARG A 51 -0.34 -11.17 1.04
N GLN A 52 -1.12 -10.86 2.08
CA GLN A 52 -1.80 -9.57 2.19
C GLN A 52 -0.81 -8.40 2.22
N LEU A 53 0.33 -8.59 2.90
CA LEU A 53 1.44 -7.63 2.92
C LEU A 53 2.00 -7.37 1.51
N ILE A 54 2.31 -8.44 0.77
CA ILE A 54 2.83 -8.35 -0.61
C ILE A 54 1.86 -7.61 -1.52
N ASN A 55 0.57 -7.92 -1.45
CA ASN A 55 -0.44 -7.24 -2.24
C ASN A 55 -0.53 -5.75 -1.87
N ALA A 56 -0.51 -5.40 -0.58
CA ALA A 56 -0.60 -4.01 -0.13
C ALA A 56 0.63 -3.17 -0.54
N ILE A 57 1.83 -3.75 -0.54
CA ILE A 57 3.03 -3.08 -1.05
C ILE A 57 2.91 -2.90 -2.57
N TRP A 58 2.50 -3.94 -3.30
CA TRP A 58 2.32 -3.85 -4.75
C TRP A 58 1.26 -2.83 -5.17
N ASP A 59 0.15 -2.75 -4.41
CA ASP A 59 -0.88 -1.73 -4.63
C ASP A 59 -0.33 -0.32 -4.37
N SER A 60 0.61 -0.14 -3.44
CA SER A 60 1.25 1.16 -3.19
C SER A 60 2.09 1.61 -4.39
N GLU A 61 2.89 0.69 -4.96
CA GLU A 61 3.67 0.94 -6.19
C GLU A 61 2.76 1.27 -7.39
N ARG A 62 1.64 0.53 -7.52
CA ARG A 62 0.63 0.79 -8.55
C ARG A 62 0.04 2.19 -8.41
N LEU A 63 -0.34 2.59 -7.19
CA LEU A 63 -0.90 3.92 -6.94
C LEU A 63 0.11 5.02 -7.28
N GLN A 64 1.38 4.87 -6.90
CA GLN A 64 2.44 5.81 -7.27
C GLN A 64 2.61 5.92 -8.80
N SER A 65 2.60 4.80 -9.50
CA SER A 65 2.67 4.77 -10.96
C SER A 65 1.47 5.46 -11.61
N LEU A 66 0.27 5.28 -11.06
CA LEU A 66 -0.94 5.95 -11.53
C LEU A 66 -0.87 7.48 -11.33
N ALA A 67 -0.30 7.95 -10.22
CA ALA A 67 -0.10 9.38 -9.99
C ALA A 67 0.77 10.01 -11.09
N ALA A 68 1.89 9.36 -11.44
CA ALA A 68 2.74 9.80 -12.54
C ALA A 68 1.99 9.79 -13.88
N GLY A 69 1.18 8.75 -14.13
CA GLY A 69 0.33 8.67 -15.33
C GLY A 69 -0.69 9.81 -15.44
N ILE A 70 -1.35 10.18 -14.33
CA ILE A 70 -2.32 11.29 -14.27
C ILE A 70 -1.65 12.61 -14.67
N ILE A 71 -0.47 12.89 -14.11
CA ILE A 71 0.28 14.11 -14.41
C ILE A 71 0.72 14.12 -15.87
N ASN A 72 1.32 13.04 -16.36
CA ASN A 72 1.79 12.94 -17.74
C ASN A 72 0.65 13.15 -18.74
N ASN A 73 -0.54 12.61 -18.46
CA ASN A 73 -1.71 12.81 -19.32
C ASN A 73 -2.27 14.24 -19.28
N ALA A 74 -1.98 15.01 -18.21
CA ALA A 74 -2.39 16.40 -18.09
C ALA A 74 -1.42 17.39 -18.73
N LYS A 75 -0.17 16.97 -19.04
CA LYS A 75 0.89 17.85 -19.56
C LYS A 75 0.53 18.60 -20.84
N VAL A 76 -0.23 17.99 -21.76
CA VAL A 76 -0.67 18.67 -23.00
C VAL A 76 -1.67 19.79 -22.69
N ALA A 77 -2.66 19.51 -21.83
CA ALA A 77 -3.65 20.50 -21.44
C ALA A 77 -3.02 21.64 -20.62
N ALA A 78 -2.08 21.30 -19.73
CA ALA A 78 -1.30 22.26 -18.97
C ALA A 78 -0.51 23.20 -19.88
N LEU A 79 0.21 22.64 -20.86
CA LEU A 79 0.95 23.42 -21.84
C LEU A 79 0.04 24.35 -22.65
N GLN A 80 -1.14 23.88 -23.06
CA GLN A 80 -2.14 24.68 -23.76
C GLN A 80 -2.58 25.89 -22.93
N ASN A 81 -2.95 25.68 -21.66
CA ASN A 81 -3.36 26.77 -20.76
C ASN A 81 -2.28 27.84 -20.61
N LEU A 82 -1.01 27.43 -20.53
CA LEU A 82 0.11 28.35 -20.33
C LEU A 82 0.43 29.17 -21.58
N ILE A 83 0.31 28.59 -22.78
CA ILE A 83 0.64 29.29 -24.04
C ILE A 83 -0.55 29.98 -24.69
N GLU A 84 -1.79 29.72 -24.24
CA GLU A 84 -3.03 30.35 -24.73
C GLU A 84 -2.92 31.88 -24.87
N PRO A 85 -2.34 32.64 -23.91
CA PRO A 85 -2.22 34.10 -24.03
C PRO A 85 -1.38 34.57 -25.22
N THR A 86 -0.53 33.70 -25.78
CA THR A 86 0.32 33.99 -26.95
C THR A 86 -0.23 33.41 -28.25
N SER A 87 -1.35 32.69 -28.19
CA SER A 87 -1.95 32.11 -29.38
C SER A 87 -2.48 33.21 -30.30
N LEU A 88 -1.99 33.22 -31.54
CA LEU A 88 -2.49 34.09 -32.61
C LEU A 88 -3.91 33.69 -33.05
N ILE A 89 -4.29 32.44 -32.77
CA ILE A 89 -5.61 31.88 -33.02
C ILE A 89 -6.40 32.09 -31.73
N GLY A 90 -6.99 33.27 -31.57
CA GLY A 90 -7.82 33.57 -30.40
C GLY A 90 -9.08 32.70 -30.39
N GLY A 91 -9.34 32.02 -29.27
CA GLY A 91 -10.51 31.16 -29.08
C GLY A 91 -10.17 29.73 -28.66
N VAL A 92 -11.21 28.95 -28.37
CA VAL A 92 -11.22 27.59 -27.78
C VAL A 92 -10.46 26.52 -28.62
N ASP A 93 -9.88 26.90 -29.75
CA ASP A 93 -9.12 25.99 -30.60
C ASP A 93 -7.76 25.69 -29.97
N THR A 94 -7.61 24.43 -29.56
CA THR A 94 -6.36 23.87 -29.04
C THR A 94 -5.19 24.19 -29.96
N ASP A 95 -4.19 24.90 -29.44
CA ASP A 95 -2.95 25.21 -30.17
C ASP A 95 -2.32 23.90 -30.70
N PRO A 96 -2.18 23.73 -32.04
CA PRO A 96 -1.64 22.51 -32.63
C PRO A 96 -0.17 22.27 -32.23
N GLN A 97 0.57 23.32 -31.86
CA GLN A 97 1.94 23.20 -31.40
C GLN A 97 2.01 22.54 -30.02
N ALA A 98 1.06 22.83 -29.13
CA ALA A 98 1.02 22.20 -27.81
C ALA A 98 0.73 20.69 -27.89
N LYS A 99 -0.10 20.24 -28.83
CA LYS A 99 -0.34 18.80 -29.06
C LYS A 99 0.88 18.10 -29.61
N SER A 100 1.60 18.77 -30.51
CA SER A 100 2.77 18.19 -31.20
C SER A 100 4.05 18.25 -30.36
N PHE A 101 4.09 19.07 -29.30
CA PHE A 101 5.26 19.29 -28.45
C PHE A 101 5.94 18.01 -27.95
N TYR A 102 5.16 16.99 -27.57
CA TYR A 102 5.69 15.72 -27.04
C TYR A 102 5.94 14.64 -28.10
N SER A 103 5.58 14.89 -29.36
CA SER A 103 5.69 13.92 -30.46
C SER A 103 6.59 14.38 -31.61
N ASP A 104 6.82 15.68 -31.75
CA ASP A 104 7.59 16.29 -32.83
C ASP A 104 8.71 17.18 -32.27
N ASP A 105 9.95 16.69 -32.36
CA ASP A 105 11.14 17.39 -31.91
C ASP A 105 11.39 18.71 -32.66
N ALA A 106 10.87 18.85 -33.89
CA ALA A 106 10.99 20.08 -34.66
C ALA A 106 10.13 21.22 -34.08
N VAL A 107 9.00 20.89 -33.44
CA VAL A 107 8.07 21.86 -32.85
C VAL A 107 8.53 22.32 -31.46
N ARG A 108 9.21 21.43 -30.72
CA ARG A 108 9.68 21.67 -29.35
C ARG A 108 10.38 23.02 -29.14
N PRO A 109 11.42 23.42 -29.91
CA PRO A 109 12.13 24.67 -29.67
C PRO A 109 11.24 25.92 -29.80
N PHE A 110 10.24 25.90 -30.69
CA PHE A 110 9.32 27.03 -30.87
C PHE A 110 8.40 27.21 -29.67
N VAL A 111 7.89 26.12 -29.10
CA VAL A 111 7.04 26.16 -27.92
C VAL A 111 7.84 26.58 -26.68
N LEU A 112 9.08 26.08 -26.53
CA LEU A 112 9.97 26.50 -25.44
C LEU A 112 10.29 28.00 -25.51
N GLU A 113 10.51 28.54 -26.70
CA GLU A 113 10.72 29.97 -26.88
C GLU A 113 9.47 30.79 -26.50
N ARG A 114 8.27 30.31 -26.82
CA ARG A 114 7.01 30.94 -26.39
C ARG A 114 6.85 30.94 -24.88
N LEU A 115 7.14 29.81 -24.21
CA LEU A 115 7.15 29.76 -22.75
C LEU A 115 8.16 30.75 -22.17
N ARG A 116 9.37 30.82 -22.74
CA ARG A 116 10.42 31.75 -22.29
C ARG A 116 10.00 33.21 -22.44
N GLN A 117 9.29 33.57 -23.52
CA GLN A 117 8.74 34.92 -23.71
C GLN A 117 7.70 35.31 -22.64
N LEU A 118 7.03 34.31 -22.06
CA LEU A 118 6.12 34.48 -20.93
C LEU A 118 6.82 34.41 -19.56
N GLY A 119 8.14 34.20 -19.52
CA GLY A 119 8.89 33.98 -18.28
C GLY A 119 8.64 32.61 -17.65
N LEU A 120 8.15 31.64 -18.44
CA LEU A 120 7.84 30.27 -18.02
C LEU A 120 8.89 29.27 -18.52
N SER A 121 8.93 28.12 -17.86
CA SER A 121 9.82 27.00 -18.10
C SER A 121 9.05 25.68 -18.26
N GLU A 122 9.74 24.58 -18.56
CA GLU A 122 9.11 23.25 -18.57
C GLU A 122 8.59 22.85 -17.17
N ASP A 123 9.24 23.30 -16.09
CA ASP A 123 8.80 23.03 -14.71
C ASP A 123 7.44 23.68 -14.38
N ASP A 124 7.15 24.83 -15.00
CA ASP A 124 5.85 25.49 -14.88
C ASP A 124 4.73 24.68 -15.55
N VAL A 125 5.05 23.97 -16.65
CA VAL A 125 4.11 23.05 -17.30
C VAL A 125 3.79 21.88 -16.39
N GLU A 126 4.79 21.32 -15.70
CA GLU A 126 4.55 20.26 -14.71
C GLU A 126 3.72 20.77 -13.54
N THR A 127 4.05 21.96 -13.03
CA THR A 127 3.30 22.61 -11.94
C THR A 127 1.85 22.85 -12.32
N GLU A 128 1.58 23.32 -13.53
CA GLU A 128 0.23 23.50 -14.06
C GLU A 128 -0.49 22.16 -14.25
N ALA A 129 0.20 21.11 -14.72
CA ALA A 129 -0.36 19.77 -14.82
C ALA A 129 -0.77 19.21 -13.43
N TYR A 130 0.04 19.47 -12.40
CA TYR A 130 -0.29 19.18 -11.01
C TYR A 130 -1.53 19.96 -10.56
N ARG A 131 -1.59 21.26 -10.84
CA ARG A 131 -2.73 22.11 -10.49
C ARG A 131 -4.03 21.62 -11.12
N LEU A 132 -4.00 21.24 -12.40
CA LEU A 132 -5.15 20.71 -13.14
C LEU A 132 -5.67 19.38 -12.60
N ARG A 133 -4.83 18.59 -11.94
CA ARG A 133 -5.18 17.25 -11.42
C ARG A 133 -5.14 17.16 -9.90
N ALA A 134 -5.18 18.30 -9.22
CA ALA A 134 -4.98 18.37 -7.77
C ALA A 134 -6.00 17.51 -7.01
N GLU A 135 -7.26 17.49 -7.43
CA GLU A 135 -8.32 16.71 -6.78
C GLU A 135 -8.15 15.19 -6.97
N GLU A 136 -7.84 14.75 -8.19
CA GLU A 136 -7.58 13.33 -8.48
C GLU A 136 -6.32 12.85 -7.73
N LEU A 137 -5.26 13.66 -7.74
CA LEU A 137 -4.02 13.36 -7.01
C LEU A 137 -4.25 13.33 -5.49
N GLN A 138 -5.05 14.24 -4.94
CA GLN A 138 -5.40 14.21 -3.52
C GLN A 138 -6.16 12.92 -3.17
N SER A 139 -7.12 12.52 -4.00
CA SER A 139 -7.89 11.29 -3.81
C SER A 139 -7.00 10.06 -3.85
N LEU A 140 -6.09 10.00 -4.82
CA LEU A 140 -5.10 8.93 -4.94
C LEU A 140 -4.15 8.90 -3.74
N ASN A 141 -3.68 10.06 -3.27
CA ASN A 141 -2.80 10.13 -2.10
C ASN A 141 -3.47 9.59 -0.83
N ARG A 142 -4.78 9.82 -0.63
CA ARG A 142 -5.53 9.20 0.47
C ARG A 142 -5.54 7.68 0.38
N LEU A 143 -5.72 7.12 -0.82
CA LEU A 143 -5.65 5.68 -1.06
C LEU A 143 -4.24 5.14 -0.78
N LEU A 144 -3.19 5.86 -1.20
CA LEU A 144 -1.80 5.49 -0.95
C LEU A 144 -1.49 5.47 0.55
N ILE A 145 -1.87 6.51 1.30
CA ILE A 145 -1.70 6.55 2.77
C ILE A 145 -2.42 5.39 3.44
N SER A 146 -3.62 5.04 2.96
CA SER A 146 -4.38 3.89 3.46
C SER A 146 -3.66 2.56 3.19
N ALA A 147 -3.20 2.35 1.95
CA ALA A 147 -2.43 1.16 1.57
C ALA A 147 -1.13 1.06 2.39
N GLN A 148 -0.44 2.18 2.60
CA GLN A 148 0.78 2.26 3.40
C GLN A 148 0.54 1.89 4.86
N SER A 149 -0.50 2.48 5.45
CA SER A 149 -0.93 2.17 6.81
C SER A 149 -1.32 0.70 6.95
N ASN A 150 -1.95 0.11 5.94
CA ASN A 150 -2.35 -1.29 5.95
C ASN A 150 -1.14 -2.23 5.98
N TRP A 151 -0.14 -2.04 5.11
CA TRP A 151 1.02 -2.96 5.08
C TRP A 151 1.86 -2.87 6.37
N ILE A 152 2.01 -1.68 6.97
CA ILE A 152 2.64 -1.51 8.29
C ILE A 152 1.88 -2.29 9.37
N LYS A 153 0.54 -2.24 9.37
CA LYS A 153 -0.29 -3.02 10.30
C LYS A 153 -0.09 -4.53 10.11
N LYS A 154 0.04 -5.01 8.86
CA LYS A 154 0.28 -6.44 8.58
C LYS A 154 1.64 -6.91 9.08
N LEU A 155 2.70 -6.13 8.89
CA LEU A 155 4.00 -6.43 9.47
C LEU A 155 3.95 -6.54 11.00
N ARG A 156 3.29 -5.58 11.67
CA ARG A 156 3.10 -5.63 13.13
C ARG A 156 2.29 -6.86 13.56
N ALA A 157 1.26 -7.22 12.79
CA ALA A 157 0.46 -8.41 13.09
C ALA A 157 1.26 -9.72 12.97
N ILE A 158 2.14 -9.83 11.96
CA ILE A 158 3.05 -10.98 11.83
C ILE A 158 3.97 -11.06 13.04
N GLN A 159 4.57 -9.93 13.45
CA GLN A 159 5.45 -9.90 14.62
C GLN A 159 4.71 -10.25 15.92
N ALA A 160 3.51 -9.71 16.12
CA ALA A 160 2.69 -9.99 17.31
C ALA A 160 2.31 -11.48 17.38
N TYR A 161 1.91 -12.07 16.24
CA TYR A 161 1.59 -13.49 16.14
C TYR A 161 2.78 -14.37 16.55
N ARG A 162 3.99 -14.01 16.11
CA ARG A 162 5.23 -14.73 16.48
C ARG A 162 5.52 -14.66 17.97
N VAL A 163 5.36 -13.49 18.58
CA VAL A 163 5.56 -13.32 20.02
C VAL A 163 4.57 -14.19 20.80
N GLN A 164 3.29 -14.14 20.43
CA GLN A 164 2.24 -14.96 21.08
C GLN A 164 2.51 -16.46 20.96
N ALA A 165 2.92 -16.93 19.77
CA ALA A 165 3.25 -18.33 19.54
C ALA A 165 4.52 -18.81 20.27
N SER A 166 5.37 -17.89 20.76
CA SER A 166 6.59 -18.20 21.51
C SER A 166 6.42 -18.18 23.03
N LEU A 167 5.26 -17.74 23.54
CA LEU A 167 4.99 -17.74 24.97
C LEU A 167 4.74 -19.18 25.43
N PRO A 168 5.39 -19.64 26.52
CA PRO A 168 5.08 -20.95 27.09
C PRO A 168 3.62 -20.97 27.51
N GLU A 169 2.88 -22.00 27.10
CA GLU A 169 1.55 -22.28 27.65
C GLU A 169 1.68 -22.31 29.16
N LYS A 170 1.04 -21.36 29.85
CA LYS A 170 0.94 -21.41 31.31
C LYS A 170 0.21 -22.71 31.64
N SER A 171 0.96 -23.71 32.07
CA SER A 171 0.44 -25.01 32.46
C SER A 171 -0.72 -24.80 33.44
N GLU A 172 -1.89 -25.32 33.09
CA GLU A 172 -3.10 -25.29 33.91
C GLU A 172 -2.91 -25.98 35.29
N ASP A 173 -1.76 -26.65 35.51
CA ASP A 173 -1.36 -27.28 36.77
C ASP A 173 -1.22 -26.31 37.96
N GLU A 174 -0.93 -25.02 37.76
CA GLU A 174 -0.88 -24.06 38.89
C GLU A 174 -2.27 -23.70 39.45
N THR A 175 -3.34 -23.88 38.68
CA THR A 175 -4.72 -23.65 39.18
C THR A 175 -5.30 -24.85 39.92
N ARG A 176 -4.76 -26.05 39.73
CA ARG A 176 -5.19 -27.26 40.47
C ARG A 176 -4.55 -27.37 41.85
N ALA A 177 -3.36 -26.78 42.06
CA ALA A 177 -2.65 -26.79 43.35
C ALA A 177 -3.25 -25.84 44.42
N ARG A 178 -4.13 -24.89 44.06
CA ARG A 178 -4.78 -23.96 45.01
C ARG A 178 -6.21 -24.35 45.42
N GLY A 179 -6.81 -25.38 44.82
CA GLY A 179 -8.20 -25.78 45.07
C GLY A 179 -8.44 -26.73 46.26
N SER A 180 -7.39 -27.27 46.89
CA SER A 180 -7.55 -28.32 47.92
C SER A 180 -7.31 -27.81 49.35
N LYS A 181 -8.10 -26.81 49.78
CA LYS A 181 -8.33 -26.55 51.21
C LYS A 181 -9.83 -26.47 51.44
N ALA A 182 -10.44 -27.64 51.64
CA ALA A 182 -11.81 -27.75 52.15
C ALA A 182 -11.89 -27.09 53.54
N PRO A 183 -12.92 -26.27 53.81
CA PRO A 183 -13.17 -25.76 55.15
C PRO A 183 -13.62 -26.91 56.06
N LYS A 184 -12.96 -27.03 57.22
CA LYS A 184 -13.38 -27.91 58.31
C LYS A 184 -14.81 -27.51 58.72
N SER A 185 -15.73 -28.46 58.65
CA SER A 185 -17.02 -28.42 59.33
C SER A 185 -16.79 -28.14 60.82
N VAL A 186 -17.35 -27.05 61.32
CA VAL A 186 -17.45 -26.78 62.74
C VAL A 186 -18.74 -27.46 63.20
N ASP A 187 -18.55 -28.41 64.10
CA ASP A 187 -19.58 -29.18 64.78
C ASP A 187 -20.57 -28.26 65.51
N GLU A 188 -21.84 -28.67 65.42
CA GLU A 188 -22.93 -28.30 66.31
C GLU A 188 -22.57 -28.55 67.78
N GLN A 189 -22.95 -27.61 68.65
CA GLN A 189 -23.59 -27.99 69.91
C GLN A 189 -24.74 -27.01 70.24
N PRO A 190 -25.92 -27.52 70.65
CA PRO A 190 -27.05 -26.77 71.19
C PRO A 190 -27.08 -26.81 72.74
N GLU A 191 -28.04 -26.08 73.32
CA GLU A 191 -28.56 -26.05 74.71
C GLU A 191 -28.52 -24.62 75.29
N GLU A 192 -29.67 -23.96 75.47
CA GLU A 192 -30.54 -23.99 76.68
C GLU A 192 -29.84 -23.33 77.90
N LEU A 193 -30.42 -22.53 78.79
CA LEU A 193 -31.78 -22.13 79.13
C LEU A 193 -31.65 -20.93 80.12
N ASP A 194 -32.71 -20.13 80.16
CA ASP A 194 -33.24 -19.32 81.28
C ASP A 194 -32.42 -18.25 82.03
N GLY A 195 -33.12 -17.11 82.22
CA GLY A 195 -32.79 -16.00 83.11
C GLY A 195 -33.53 -14.72 82.75
#